data_AF-A0A1B6KS91-F1
#
_entry.id   AF-A0A1B6KS91-F1
#
_cell.length_a   1.000
_cell.length_b   1.000
_cell.length_c   1.000
_cell.angle_alpha   90.00
_cell.angle_beta   90.00
_cell.angle_gamma   90.00
#
_symmetry.space_group_name_H-M   'P 1'
#
loop_
_entity.id
_entity.type
_entity.pdbx_description
1 polymer ?
#
loop_
_entity_poly.entity_id
_entity_poly.type
_entity_poly.pdbx_seq_one_letter_code
_entity_poly.pdbx_strand_id
1 'polypeptide(L)'
;MRLWLLLVTALASPFLCYGLPGKCNPEIIKRISELWEGNNPRNITETEVGIVKSVTVGTTHGYFPKDTQCVYALATNGVVAIVYVYENGDWRGVKINWIEIDGYVKNPETYHEVHYVVLTNEVIATYICDVHGEGKNDVAIIRVKDGYYDNEKVLAAKHKLESCGLYVTDVYPKCCCEEQYNHH
;
A
#
# COMPACT_ATOMS: atom_id res chain seq x y z
N MET A 1 8.04 -60.86 -30.36
CA MET A 1 8.99 -61.04 -29.24
C MET A 1 9.76 -59.72 -29.07
N ARG A 2 9.67 -59.09 -27.88
CA ARG A 2 10.41 -57.88 -27.38
C ARG A 2 10.14 -56.58 -28.16
N LEU A 3 9.44 -55.55 -27.69
CA LEU A 3 9.28 -54.90 -26.37
C LEU A 3 10.59 -54.44 -25.74
N TRP A 4 11.05 -53.22 -26.08
CA TRP A 4 11.82 -52.28 -25.24
C TRP A 4 11.51 -50.87 -25.75
N LEU A 5 10.59 -50.12 -25.11
CA LEU A 5 10.90 -49.17 -24.04
C LEU A 5 12.08 -48.26 -24.40
N LEU A 6 11.83 -47.27 -25.26
CA LEU A 6 12.50 -45.99 -25.15
C LEU A 6 11.51 -45.03 -24.53
N LEU A 7 11.64 -44.94 -23.20
CA LEU A 7 11.00 -43.94 -22.36
C LEU A 7 11.13 -42.60 -23.05
N VAL A 8 9.97 -42.05 -23.40
CA VAL A 8 9.75 -40.63 -23.50
C VAL A 8 10.12 -40.06 -22.14
N THR A 9 11.37 -39.60 -21.97
CA THR A 9 11.70 -38.63 -20.93
C THR A 9 11.06 -37.32 -21.36
N ALA A 10 9.73 -37.28 -21.26
CA ALA A 10 8.97 -36.06 -21.19
C ALA A 10 9.56 -35.28 -20.02
N LEU A 11 10.32 -34.23 -20.34
CA LEU A 11 10.20 -32.90 -19.77
C LEU A 11 9.69 -32.90 -18.32
N ALA A 12 10.41 -33.60 -17.44
CA ALA A 12 10.43 -33.30 -16.02
C ALA A 12 11.59 -32.34 -15.79
N SER A 13 11.60 -31.22 -16.53
CA SER A 13 12.00 -29.99 -15.90
C SER A 13 10.85 -29.67 -14.96
N PRO A 14 10.97 -29.85 -13.64
CA PRO A 14 10.20 -28.97 -12.78
C PRO A 14 10.67 -27.59 -13.24
N PHE A 15 9.83 -26.92 -14.04
CA PHE A 15 9.71 -25.50 -13.89
C PHE A 15 9.47 -25.34 -12.40
N LEU A 16 10.56 -25.11 -11.66
CA LEU A 16 10.58 -24.11 -10.62
C LEU A 16 9.99 -22.88 -11.29
N CYS A 17 8.66 -22.84 -11.33
CA CYS A 17 7.89 -21.62 -11.28
C CYS A 17 8.29 -21.00 -9.95
N TYR A 18 9.50 -20.43 -9.90
CA TYR A 18 9.67 -19.14 -9.28
C TYR A 18 8.63 -18.28 -9.98
N GLY A 19 7.43 -18.23 -9.39
CA GLY A 19 6.40 -17.31 -9.81
C GLY A 19 7.07 -15.96 -9.82
N LEU A 20 7.23 -15.38 -11.01
CA LEU A 20 7.50 -13.95 -11.12
C LEU A 20 6.40 -13.28 -10.27
N PRO A 21 6.72 -12.57 -9.18
CA PRO A 21 5.70 -11.90 -8.40
C PRO A 21 5.04 -10.87 -9.33
N GLY A 22 3.82 -11.21 -9.79
CA GLY A 22 3.03 -10.47 -10.76
C GLY A 22 2.54 -9.15 -10.16
N LYS A 23 2.25 -8.16 -11.00
CA LYS A 23 0.85 -7.81 -11.34
C LYS A 23 -0.07 -7.87 -10.13
N CYS A 24 -0.68 -6.73 -9.79
CA CYS A 24 -1.71 -6.61 -8.77
C CYS A 24 -2.54 -7.88 -8.56
N ASN A 25 -2.52 -8.39 -7.33
CA ASN A 25 -3.19 -9.63 -6.96
C ASN A 25 -4.73 -9.51 -7.14
N PRO A 26 -5.33 -10.24 -8.11
CA PRO A 26 -6.75 -10.11 -8.41
C PRO A 26 -7.65 -10.63 -7.29
N GLU A 27 -7.17 -11.58 -6.47
CA GLU A 27 -7.95 -12.07 -5.32
C GLU A 27 -8.09 -10.99 -4.25
N ILE A 28 -7.02 -10.22 -3.99
CA ILE A 28 -7.03 -9.10 -3.06
C ILE A 28 -8.00 -8.02 -3.56
N ILE A 29 -7.89 -7.63 -4.84
CA ILE A 29 -8.79 -6.64 -5.45
C ILE A 29 -10.25 -7.08 -5.34
N LYS A 30 -10.53 -8.36 -5.59
CA LYS A 30 -11.89 -8.91 -5.45
C LYS A 30 -12.41 -8.79 -4.01
N ARG A 31 -11.60 -9.15 -3.01
CA ARG A 31 -11.99 -9.03 -1.58
C ARG A 31 -12.23 -7.57 -1.18
N ILE A 32 -11.43 -6.63 -1.69
CA ILE A 32 -11.65 -5.19 -1.47
C ILE A 32 -12.99 -4.77 -2.06
N SER A 33 -13.29 -5.16 -3.30
CA SER A 33 -14.58 -4.87 -3.94
C SER A 33 -15.77 -5.46 -3.16
N GLU A 34 -15.61 -6.67 -2.61
CA GLU A 34 -16.62 -7.33 -1.76
C GLU A 34 -16.83 -6.58 -0.43
N LEU A 35 -15.78 -6.03 0.20
CA LEU A 35 -15.89 -5.18 1.40
C LEU A 35 -16.72 -3.91 1.16
N TRP A 36 -16.69 -3.41 -0.08
CA TRP A 36 -17.49 -2.26 -0.50
C TRP A 36 -18.86 -2.68 -1.04
N GLU A 37 -19.19 -3.97 -1.07
CA GLU A 37 -20.44 -4.51 -1.64
C GLU A 37 -20.69 -4.03 -3.08
N GLY A 38 -19.61 -3.81 -3.85
CA GLY A 38 -19.66 -3.23 -5.19
C GLY A 38 -19.83 -1.70 -5.24
N ASN A 39 -20.05 -1.05 -4.09
CA ASN A 39 -20.07 0.42 -3.96
C ASN A 39 -18.66 0.96 -3.70
N ASN A 40 -17.78 0.75 -4.69
CA ASN A 40 -16.39 1.18 -4.60
C ASN A 40 -16.28 2.67 -4.24
N PRO A 41 -15.27 3.06 -3.44
CA PRO A 41 -15.09 4.43 -3.02
C PRO A 41 -14.91 5.35 -4.22
N ARG A 42 -15.55 6.52 -4.15
CA ARG A 42 -15.50 7.63 -5.11
C ARG A 42 -15.11 8.91 -4.38
N ASN A 43 -14.74 9.94 -5.13
CA ASN A 43 -14.27 11.23 -4.60
C ASN A 43 -13.05 11.02 -3.67
N ILE A 44 -12.18 10.09 -4.05
CA ILE A 44 -10.97 9.74 -3.30
C ILE A 44 -10.07 10.96 -3.18
N THR A 45 -9.84 11.65 -4.30
CA THR A 45 -8.97 12.82 -4.38
C THR A 45 -9.52 13.94 -3.50
N GLU A 46 -10.83 14.18 -3.54
CA GLU A 46 -11.49 15.19 -2.70
C GLU A 46 -11.36 14.86 -1.21
N THR A 47 -11.52 13.59 -0.85
CA THR A 47 -11.38 13.12 0.54
C THR A 47 -9.95 13.28 1.06
N GLU A 48 -8.95 12.89 0.26
CA GLU A 48 -7.54 13.08 0.58
C GLU A 48 -7.22 14.57 0.78
N VAL A 49 -7.69 15.44 -0.12
CA VAL A 49 -7.53 16.90 -0.01
C VAL A 49 -8.19 17.43 1.26
N GLY A 50 -9.38 16.94 1.63
CA GLY A 50 -10.07 17.32 2.86
C GLY A 50 -9.35 16.92 4.15
N ILE A 51 -8.51 15.89 4.10
CA ILE A 51 -7.63 15.50 5.22
C ILE A 51 -6.43 16.43 5.34
N VAL A 52 -5.98 17.03 4.22
CA VAL A 52 -4.82 17.92 4.07
C VAL A 52 -3.49 17.23 4.37
N LYS A 53 -3.32 16.73 5.60
CA LYS A 53 -2.13 16.01 6.07
C LYS A 53 -2.52 14.70 6.73
N SER A 54 -1.95 13.61 6.26
CA SER A 54 -2.10 12.28 6.89
C SER A 54 -0.74 11.68 7.22
N VAL A 55 -0.63 11.03 8.38
CA VAL A 55 0.58 10.36 8.87
C VAL A 55 0.41 8.86 8.71
N THR A 56 1.41 8.19 8.15
CA THR A 56 1.45 6.72 8.09
C THR A 56 1.77 6.19 9.47
N VAL A 57 0.90 5.33 10.00
CA VAL A 57 1.05 4.70 11.33
C VAL A 57 1.34 3.21 11.24
N GLY A 58 1.21 2.62 10.05
CA GLY A 58 1.63 1.26 9.81
C GLY A 58 1.72 0.92 8.33
N THR A 59 2.61 -0.03 8.01
CA THR A 59 2.81 -0.55 6.66
C THR A 59 3.26 -2.02 6.67
N THR A 60 3.28 -2.65 5.52
CA THR A 60 3.96 -3.94 5.31
C THR A 60 5.49 -3.81 5.47
N HIS A 61 6.11 -4.84 6.05
CA HIS A 61 7.54 -4.84 6.39
C HIS A 61 8.44 -4.47 5.22
N GLY A 62 9.37 -3.53 5.45
CA GLY A 62 10.41 -3.18 4.49
C GLY A 62 9.91 -2.44 3.25
N TYR A 63 8.67 -1.93 3.27
CA TYR A 63 8.16 -1.10 2.19
C TYR A 63 8.87 0.25 2.09
N PHE A 64 9.12 0.89 3.24
CA PHE A 64 9.89 2.12 3.33
C PHE A 64 11.38 1.84 3.60
N PRO A 65 12.28 2.77 3.26
CA PRO A 65 13.70 2.67 3.61
C PRO A 65 13.91 2.42 5.11
N LYS A 66 14.94 1.64 5.46
CA LYS A 66 15.21 1.13 6.82
C LYS A 66 15.41 2.23 7.87
N ASP A 67 15.85 3.41 7.46
CA ASP A 67 16.12 4.60 8.26
C ASP A 67 14.93 5.58 8.31
N THR A 68 13.78 5.19 7.76
CA THR A 68 12.57 6.01 7.79
C THR A 68 12.00 6.02 9.20
N GLN A 69 11.97 7.20 9.82
CA GLN A 69 11.41 7.41 11.14
C GLN A 69 9.93 7.80 11.08
N CYS A 70 9.55 8.60 10.10
CA CYS A 70 8.17 9.03 9.92
C CYS A 70 7.82 9.20 8.44
N VAL A 71 6.57 8.92 8.07
CA VAL A 71 6.05 9.18 6.73
C VAL A 71 4.74 9.93 6.84
N TYR A 72 4.59 10.99 6.08
CA TYR A 72 3.31 11.69 5.96
C TYR A 72 3.02 12.05 4.50
N ALA A 73 1.74 12.19 4.20
CA ALA A 73 1.25 12.64 2.90
C ALA A 73 0.57 13.99 3.05
N LEU A 74 0.83 14.89 2.10
CA LEU A 74 0.13 16.15 1.91
C LEU A 74 -0.64 16.08 0.60
N ALA A 75 -1.95 16.19 0.66
CA ALA A 75 -2.80 16.17 -0.52
C ALA A 75 -3.25 17.58 -0.90
N THR A 76 -3.14 17.88 -2.20
CA THR A 76 -3.68 19.08 -2.84
C THR A 76 -4.39 18.65 -4.13
N ASN A 77 -5.13 19.55 -4.78
CA ASN A 77 -5.94 19.23 -5.95
C ASN A 77 -5.11 18.53 -7.05
N GLY A 78 -5.32 17.21 -7.19
CA GLY A 78 -4.68 16.35 -8.20
C GLY A 78 -3.24 15.91 -7.89
N VAL A 79 -2.67 16.26 -6.73
CA VAL A 79 -1.29 15.93 -6.37
C VAL A 79 -1.20 15.49 -4.91
N VAL A 80 -0.51 14.38 -4.65
CA VAL A 80 -0.12 13.97 -3.30
C VAL A 80 1.40 13.99 -3.18
N ALA A 81 1.89 14.74 -2.19
CA ALA A 81 3.29 14.73 -1.80
C ALA A 81 3.47 13.76 -0.64
N ILE A 82 4.22 12.68 -0.85
CA ILE A 82 4.65 11.77 0.22
C ILE A 82 6.01 12.24 0.72
N VAL A 83 6.12 12.48 2.02
CA VAL A 83 7.36 12.93 2.67
C VAL A 83 7.84 11.84 3.61
N TYR A 84 9.09 11.45 3.44
CA TYR A 84 9.85 10.55 4.31
C TYR A 84 10.74 11.41 5.19
N VAL A 85 10.69 11.19 6.50
CA VAL A 85 11.59 11.80 7.49
C VAL A 85 12.48 10.68 8.01
N TYR A 86 13.79 10.86 7.93
CA TYR A 86 14.78 9.87 8.32
C TYR A 86 15.32 10.14 9.73
N GLU A 87 15.88 9.12 10.36
CA GLU A 87 16.43 9.21 11.73
C GLU A 87 17.51 10.29 11.92
N ASN A 88 18.22 10.65 10.85
CA ASN A 88 19.25 11.69 10.87
C ASN A 88 18.68 13.13 10.76
N GLY A 89 17.35 13.28 10.71
CA GLY A 89 16.67 14.56 10.52
C GLY A 89 16.52 15.01 9.06
N ASP A 90 17.12 14.30 8.10
CA ASP A 90 16.90 14.57 6.68
C ASP A 90 15.48 14.19 6.26
N TRP A 91 15.01 14.79 5.17
CA TRP A 91 13.73 14.45 4.58
C TRP A 91 13.80 14.35 3.07
N ARG A 92 12.91 13.52 2.51
CA ARG A 92 12.71 13.41 1.06
C ARG A 92 11.23 13.55 0.74
N GLY A 93 10.89 14.47 -0.15
CA GLY A 93 9.55 14.58 -0.73
C GLY A 93 9.47 13.91 -2.09
N VAL A 94 8.42 13.13 -2.33
CA VAL A 94 8.07 12.59 -3.64
C VAL A 94 6.67 13.08 -3.99
N LYS A 95 6.54 13.76 -5.13
CA LYS A 95 5.25 14.20 -5.66
C LYS A 95 4.70 13.11 -6.55
N ILE A 96 3.41 12.84 -6.40
CA ILE A 96 2.72 11.83 -7.18
C ILE A 96 1.47 12.44 -7.78
N ASN A 97 1.36 12.33 -9.10
CA ASN A 97 0.15 12.66 -9.84
C ASN A 97 -0.76 11.42 -9.84
N TRP A 98 -2.02 11.59 -9.48
CA TRP A 98 -2.97 10.49 -9.42
C TRP A 98 -4.12 10.71 -10.38
N ILE A 99 -4.51 9.62 -11.04
CA ILE A 99 -5.75 9.54 -11.79
C ILE A 99 -6.71 8.68 -10.98
N GLU A 100 -7.84 9.26 -10.62
CA GLU A 100 -8.90 8.57 -9.89
C GLU A 100 -9.70 7.65 -10.82
N ILE A 101 -9.93 6.44 -10.33
CA ILE A 101 -10.81 5.44 -10.91
C ILE A 101 -11.67 4.91 -9.76
N ASP A 102 -12.92 4.49 -10.03
CA ASP A 102 -13.79 3.93 -8.99
C ASP A 102 -13.05 2.84 -8.17
N GLY A 103 -12.82 3.11 -6.88
CA GLY A 103 -12.14 2.20 -5.94
C GLY A 103 -10.66 2.42 -5.72
N TYR A 104 -9.95 3.10 -6.63
CA TYR A 104 -8.50 3.23 -6.55
C TYR A 104 -7.97 4.47 -7.27
N VAL A 105 -6.72 4.83 -6.96
CA VAL A 105 -5.97 5.79 -7.77
C VAL A 105 -4.80 5.09 -8.44
N LYS A 106 -4.43 5.55 -9.63
CA LYS A 106 -3.21 5.09 -10.30
C LYS A 106 -2.25 6.23 -10.56
N ASN A 107 -0.96 5.94 -10.42
CA ASN A 107 0.09 6.85 -10.89
C ASN A 107 0.47 6.47 -12.33
N PRO A 108 0.25 7.34 -13.33
CA PRO A 108 0.62 7.06 -14.71
C PRO A 108 2.14 6.92 -14.91
N GLU A 109 2.97 7.45 -13.99
CA GLU A 109 4.43 7.45 -14.11
C GLU A 109 5.09 6.22 -13.51
N THR A 110 4.49 5.64 -12.45
CA THR A 110 5.10 4.51 -11.73
C THR A 110 4.37 3.19 -11.95
N TYR A 111 3.24 3.17 -12.67
CA TYR A 111 2.45 1.96 -12.90
C TYR A 111 2.04 1.25 -11.60
N HIS A 112 1.83 2.04 -10.54
CA HIS A 112 1.28 1.53 -9.29
C HIS A 112 -0.20 1.91 -9.20
N GLU A 113 -0.99 0.97 -8.69
CA GLU A 113 -2.37 1.20 -8.26
C GLU A 113 -2.44 1.22 -6.74
N VAL A 114 -3.26 2.12 -6.21
CA VAL A 114 -3.52 2.30 -4.79
C VAL A 114 -5.03 2.11 -4.56
N HIS A 115 -5.40 0.89 -4.15
CA HIS A 115 -6.78 0.49 -3.88
C HIS A 115 -7.16 0.83 -2.44
N TYR A 116 -8.33 1.43 -2.24
CA TYR A 116 -8.77 1.89 -0.92
C TYR A 116 -9.62 0.81 -0.23
N VAL A 117 -9.11 0.30 0.89
CA VAL A 117 -9.80 -0.69 1.75
C VAL A 117 -10.63 0.00 2.82
N VAL A 118 -10.13 1.13 3.33
CA VAL A 118 -10.87 2.06 4.19
C VAL A 118 -10.60 3.47 3.70
N LEU A 119 -11.67 4.24 3.54
CA LEU A 119 -11.59 5.66 3.22
C LEU A 119 -12.59 6.41 4.10
N THR A 120 -12.05 7.15 5.06
CA THR A 120 -12.79 8.07 5.92
C THR A 120 -12.03 9.39 6.02
N ASN A 121 -12.62 10.41 6.62
CA ASN A 121 -11.99 11.71 6.88
C ASN A 121 -10.90 11.68 7.98
N GLU A 122 -10.65 10.52 8.60
CA GLU A 122 -9.72 10.36 9.72
C GLU A 122 -8.73 9.22 9.52
N VAL A 123 -9.17 8.11 8.92
CA VAL A 123 -8.36 6.91 8.69
C VAL A 123 -8.50 6.45 7.25
N ILE A 124 -7.36 6.19 6.64
CA ILE A 124 -7.22 5.64 5.30
C ILE A 124 -6.40 4.35 5.38
N ALA A 125 -6.90 3.28 4.80
CA ALA A 125 -6.17 2.03 4.64
C ALA A 125 -6.14 1.63 3.17
N THR A 126 -4.95 1.39 2.64
CA THR A 126 -4.75 1.14 1.22
C THR A 126 -3.94 -0.13 0.96
N TYR A 127 -4.23 -0.72 -0.19
CA TYR A 127 -3.44 -1.73 -0.85
C TYR A 127 -2.69 -1.09 -2.01
N ILE A 128 -1.37 -1.25 -2.07
CA ILE A 128 -0.54 -0.77 -3.18
C ILE A 128 0.06 -1.95 -3.92
N CYS A 129 -0.04 -1.92 -5.24
CA CYS A 129 0.52 -2.96 -6.12
C CYS A 129 1.05 -2.38 -7.43
N ASP A 130 1.96 -3.14 -8.05
CA ASP A 130 2.54 -2.86 -9.38
C ASP A 130 1.76 -3.63 -10.45
N VAL A 131 1.30 -2.94 -11.50
CA VAL A 131 0.53 -3.56 -12.60
C VAL A 131 1.39 -4.27 -13.64
N HIS A 132 2.70 -4.01 -13.69
CA HIS A 132 3.62 -4.64 -14.64
C HIS A 132 4.39 -5.82 -14.05
N GLY A 133 4.47 -5.91 -12.71
CA GLY A 133 5.04 -7.07 -12.01
C GLY A 133 6.57 -7.13 -12.10
N GLU A 134 7.22 -5.99 -12.27
CA GLU A 134 8.68 -5.90 -12.32
C GLU A 134 9.30 -5.66 -10.95
N GLY A 135 8.50 -5.29 -9.94
CA GLY A 135 8.95 -5.42 -8.57
C GLY A 135 8.12 -4.65 -7.57
N LYS A 136 7.31 -5.39 -6.81
CA LYS A 136 7.17 -5.32 -5.33
C LYS A 136 6.05 -6.26 -4.87
N ASN A 137 6.18 -6.76 -3.65
CA ASN A 137 5.13 -7.53 -2.97
C ASN A 137 3.90 -6.66 -2.72
N ASP A 138 2.74 -7.28 -2.52
CA ASP A 138 1.51 -6.62 -2.07
C ASP A 138 1.77 -5.78 -0.81
N VAL A 139 1.44 -4.49 -0.83
CA VAL A 139 1.72 -3.57 0.27
C VAL A 139 0.42 -3.09 0.92
N ALA A 140 0.36 -3.18 2.24
CA ALA A 140 -0.68 -2.57 3.06
C ALA A 140 -0.15 -1.28 3.69
N ILE A 141 -0.92 -0.21 3.70
CA ILE A 141 -0.61 1.04 4.43
C ILE A 141 -1.83 1.48 5.23
N ILE A 142 -1.61 1.96 6.46
CA ILE A 142 -2.60 2.70 7.24
C ILE A 142 -2.08 4.11 7.48
N ARG A 143 -2.87 5.10 7.09
CA ARG A 143 -2.66 6.52 7.35
C ARG A 143 -3.79 7.07 8.22
N VAL A 144 -3.45 8.01 9.08
CA VAL A 144 -4.40 8.76 9.91
C VAL A 144 -4.26 10.24 9.66
N LYS A 145 -5.33 11.01 9.80
CA LYS A 145 -5.27 12.47 9.77
C LYS A 145 -4.36 12.98 10.89
N ASP A 146 -3.47 13.92 10.54
CA ASP A 146 -2.52 14.48 11.52
C ASP A 146 -3.27 15.12 12.70
N GLY A 147 -2.87 14.77 13.92
CA GLY A 147 -3.56 15.20 15.16
C GLY A 147 -4.83 14.41 15.53
N TYR A 148 -5.24 13.41 14.73
CA TYR A 148 -6.47 12.62 14.94
C TYR A 148 -6.20 11.12 14.98
N TYR A 149 -5.35 10.67 15.92
CA TYR A 149 -5.13 9.24 16.13
C TYR A 149 -6.21 8.63 17.03
N ASP A 150 -6.96 7.68 16.48
CA ASP A 150 -7.92 6.84 17.20
C ASP A 150 -7.51 5.37 17.08
N ASN A 151 -7.20 4.74 18.22
CA ASN A 151 -6.72 3.36 18.25
C ASN A 151 -7.77 2.35 17.76
N GLU A 152 -9.05 2.55 18.08
CA GLU A 152 -10.11 1.61 17.69
C GLU A 152 -10.33 1.66 16.18
N LYS A 153 -10.33 2.87 15.60
CA LYS A 153 -10.45 3.04 14.14
C LYS A 153 -9.26 2.46 13.39
N VAL A 154 -8.03 2.63 13.92
CA VAL A 154 -6.82 2.05 13.32
C VAL A 154 -6.84 0.52 13.40
N LEU A 155 -7.25 -0.07 14.53
CA LEU A 155 -7.39 -1.53 14.66
C LEU A 155 -8.47 -2.07 13.73
N ALA A 156 -9.62 -1.41 13.62
CA ALA A 156 -10.67 -1.79 12.69
C ALA A 156 -10.17 -1.74 11.22
N ALA A 157 -9.40 -0.71 10.86
CA ALA A 157 -8.80 -0.60 9.54
C ALA A 157 -7.77 -1.72 9.27
N LYS A 158 -6.95 -2.05 10.27
CA LYS A 158 -6.02 -3.18 10.21
C LYS A 158 -6.73 -4.52 9.97
N HIS A 159 -7.81 -4.80 10.71
CA HIS A 159 -8.58 -6.03 10.52
C HIS A 159 -9.24 -6.13 9.14
N LYS A 160 -9.68 -5.01 8.57
CA LYS A 160 -10.18 -4.98 7.19
C LYS A 160 -9.09 -5.33 6.17
N LEU A 161 -7.88 -4.79 6.32
CA LEU A 161 -6.73 -5.18 5.50
C LEU A 161 -6.42 -6.68 5.63
N GLU A 162 -6.37 -7.19 6.87
CA GLU A 162 -6.09 -8.60 7.14
C GLU A 162 -7.13 -9.53 6.52
N SER A 163 -8.41 -9.14 6.50
CA SER A 163 -9.47 -9.90 5.81
C SER A 163 -9.23 -10.03 4.30
N CYS A 164 -8.53 -9.05 3.70
CA CYS A 164 -8.10 -9.08 2.32
C CYS A 164 -6.78 -9.86 2.09
N GLY A 165 -6.13 -10.36 3.15
CA GLY A 165 -4.82 -11.01 3.07
C GLY A 165 -3.63 -10.03 3.10
N LEU A 166 -3.87 -8.78 3.53
CA LEU A 166 -2.86 -7.73 3.60
C LEU A 166 -2.45 -7.49 5.05
N TYR A 167 -1.14 -7.51 5.32
CA TYR A 167 -0.61 -7.45 6.68
C TYR A 167 0.20 -6.18 6.93
N VAL A 168 -0.14 -5.51 8.03
CA VAL A 168 0.59 -4.36 8.57
C VAL A 168 1.47 -4.84 9.72
N THR A 169 2.78 -4.80 9.50
CA THR A 169 3.78 -5.38 10.40
C THR A 169 4.76 -4.34 10.93
N ASP A 170 5.08 -3.31 10.15
CA ASP A 170 5.86 -2.16 10.61
C ASP A 170 4.91 -1.10 11.18
N VAL A 171 5.27 -0.53 12.33
CA VAL A 171 4.48 0.48 13.05
C VAL A 171 5.30 1.76 13.14
N TYR A 172 4.64 2.87 12.85
CA TYR A 172 5.24 4.21 12.81
C TYR A 172 4.64 5.12 13.88
N PRO A 173 5.31 6.22 14.24
CA PRO A 173 4.78 7.23 15.15
C PRO A 173 3.41 7.76 14.70
N LYS A 174 2.60 8.18 15.67
CA LYS A 174 1.24 8.70 15.45
C LYS A 174 1.22 10.12 14.87
N CYS A 175 2.35 10.81 14.94
CA CYS A 175 2.57 12.15 14.44
C CYS A 175 4.00 12.27 13.92
N CYS A 176 4.21 13.14 12.93
CA CYS A 176 5.55 13.58 12.52
C CYS A 176 5.77 15.00 13.06
N CYS A 177 6.29 15.13 14.29
CA CYS A 177 6.54 16.42 14.95
C CYS A 177 8.05 16.65 15.17
N GLU A 178 8.56 17.84 14.85
CA GLU A 178 9.97 18.21 14.97
C GLU A 178 10.55 18.06 16.40
N GLU A 179 9.72 18.23 17.44
CA GLU A 179 10.16 18.17 18.84
C GLU A 179 10.63 16.78 19.28
N GLN A 180 10.28 15.71 18.56
CA GLN A 180 10.83 14.37 18.83
C GLN A 180 12.27 14.19 18.31
N TYR A 181 12.81 15.16 17.57
CA TYR A 181 14.04 15.01 16.78
C TYR A 181 15.19 15.93 17.24
N ASN A 182 14.99 16.75 18.28
CA ASN A 182 16.00 17.69 18.82
C ASN A 182 16.67 17.22 20.13
N HIS A 183 16.61 15.93 20.45
CA HIS A 183 17.32 15.35 21.60
C HIS A 183 18.57 14.56 21.17
N HIS A 184 19.53 15.24 20.55
CA HIS A 184 20.92 14.78 20.42
C HIS A 184 21.89 15.93 20.65
#